data_AF-A0AAE6CIW1-F1
#
_entry.id   AF-A0AAE6CIW1-F1
#
_cell.length_a   1.000
_cell.length_b   1.000
_cell.length_c   1.000
_cell.angle_alpha   90.00
_cell.angle_beta   90.00
_cell.angle_gamma   90.00
#
_symmetry.space_group_name_H-M   'P 1'
#
loop_
_entity.id
_entity.type
_entity.pdbx_description
1 polymer ?
#
loop_
_entity_poly.entity_id
_entity_poly.type
_entity_poly.pdbx_seq_one_letter_code
_entity_poly.pdbx_strand_id
1 'polypeptide(L)'
;MQFLTLLGKKLKSEEVIELLELHDVSVVYDFDRFQEGMKDVYWASSRDQGFELRFNEEQILDVVFLYIVESSGFSSVDKSQLDAPLFSSYREAKQSFEAEGVEYVSSPSNDPNHEMFQRWIKGIFQGYSIHYEFADHTLAKVTMTLIA
;
A
#
# COMPACT_ATOMS: atom_id res chain seq x y z
N MET A 1 6.45 -10.20 7.32
CA MET A 1 5.30 -9.82 8.15
C MET A 1 4.02 -10.09 7.38
N GLN A 2 2.88 -9.96 8.03
CA GLN A 2 1.59 -10.10 7.36
C GLN A 2 0.90 -8.74 7.37
N PHE A 3 1.34 -7.83 6.50
CA PHE A 3 0.86 -6.45 6.48
C PHE A 3 -0.63 -6.37 6.15
N LEU A 4 -1.14 -7.29 5.33
CA LEU A 4 -2.56 -7.36 5.02
C LEU A 4 -3.39 -7.67 6.27
N THR A 5 -2.87 -8.51 7.17
CA THR A 5 -3.56 -8.86 8.44
C THR A 5 -3.59 -7.72 9.46
N LEU A 6 -2.73 -6.71 9.28
CA LEU A 6 -2.71 -5.51 10.11
C LEU A 6 -3.75 -4.48 9.68
N LEU A 7 -4.26 -4.52 8.44
CA LEU A 7 -5.32 -3.62 8.02
C LEU A 7 -6.53 -3.73 8.93
N GLY A 8 -7.10 -2.59 9.31
CA GLY A 8 -8.22 -2.52 10.25
C GLY A 8 -7.83 -2.66 11.72
N LYS A 9 -6.57 -2.93 12.05
CA LYS A 9 -6.08 -2.95 13.44
C LYS A 9 -5.90 -1.53 13.96
N LYS A 10 -6.07 -1.37 15.27
CA LYS A 10 -5.82 -0.08 15.94
C LYS A 10 -4.32 0.14 16.13
N LEU A 11 -3.89 1.39 16.10
CA LEU A 11 -2.51 1.82 16.37
C LEU A 11 -1.96 1.23 17.68
N LYS A 12 -2.83 1.10 18.69
CA LYS A 12 -2.48 0.59 20.02
C LYS A 12 -2.73 -0.90 20.21
N SER A 13 -2.99 -1.65 19.14
CA SER A 13 -3.06 -3.11 19.21
C SER A 13 -1.66 -3.69 19.42
N GLU A 14 -1.59 -4.86 20.06
CA GLU A 14 -0.32 -5.54 20.36
C GLU A 14 0.49 -5.78 19.08
N GLU A 15 -0.16 -6.28 18.02
CA GLU A 15 0.51 -6.61 16.76
C GLU A 15 1.10 -5.37 16.06
N VAL A 16 0.44 -4.20 16.17
CA VAL A 16 0.95 -2.95 15.61
C VAL A 16 2.07 -2.38 16.46
N ILE A 17 1.95 -2.44 17.79
CA ILE A 17 3.02 -1.96 18.69
C ILE A 17 4.29 -2.78 18.49
N GLU A 18 4.19 -4.11 18.45
CA GLU A 18 5.33 -5.00 18.20
C GLU A 18 6.02 -4.67 16.89
N LEU A 19 5.24 -4.41 15.82
CA LEU A 19 5.78 -3.99 14.53
C LEU A 19 6.59 -2.69 14.64
N LEU A 20 6.01 -1.68 15.30
CA LEU A 20 6.65 -0.37 15.43
C LEU A 20 7.92 -0.45 16.27
N GLU A 21 7.91 -1.21 17.36
CA GLU A 21 9.07 -1.41 18.24
C GLU A 21 10.18 -2.21 17.54
N LEU A 22 9.84 -3.27 16.80
CA LEU A 22 10.82 -4.10 16.07
C LEU A 22 11.63 -3.28 15.06
N HIS A 23 11.02 -2.24 14.47
CA HIS A 23 11.63 -1.41 13.44
C HIS A 23 11.97 0.00 13.90
N ASP A 24 11.90 0.28 15.21
CA ASP A 24 12.15 1.60 15.82
C ASP A 24 11.40 2.74 15.11
N VAL A 25 10.13 2.51 14.79
CA VAL A 25 9.30 3.43 14.00
C VAL A 25 8.53 4.38 14.91
N SER A 26 8.76 5.68 14.71
CA SER A 26 7.97 6.73 15.36
C SER A 26 6.66 6.99 14.64
N VAL A 27 5.62 7.33 15.41
CA VAL A 27 4.31 7.72 14.89
C VAL A 27 4.19 9.24 14.91
N VAL A 28 3.87 9.82 13.75
CA VAL A 28 3.69 11.25 13.55
C VAL A 28 2.21 11.55 13.38
N TYR A 29 1.67 12.41 14.24
CA TYR A 29 0.32 12.93 14.11
C TYR A 29 0.28 14.08 13.10
N ASP A 30 -0.65 13.99 12.14
CA ASP A 30 -0.89 15.00 11.12
C ASP A 30 -2.37 15.43 11.16
N PHE A 31 -2.59 16.72 11.29
CA PHE A 31 -3.90 17.31 11.54
C PHE A 31 -4.13 18.48 10.60
N ASP A 32 -5.39 18.87 10.47
CA ASP A 32 -5.80 19.96 9.60
C ASP A 32 -5.32 21.33 10.10
N ARG A 33 -4.10 21.70 9.71
CA ARG A 33 -3.48 22.98 10.08
C ARG A 33 -4.21 24.19 9.49
N PHE A 34 -4.87 24.00 8.35
CA PHE A 34 -5.50 25.08 7.58
C PHE A 34 -7.01 25.16 7.79
N GLN A 35 -7.61 24.24 8.54
CA GLN A 35 -9.05 24.19 8.83
C GLN A 35 -9.90 24.03 7.56
N GLU A 36 -9.41 23.25 6.60
CA GLU A 36 -10.07 22.96 5.31
C GLU A 36 -11.00 21.74 5.37
N GLY A 37 -11.21 21.17 6.56
CA GLY A 37 -12.06 20.00 6.79
C GLY A 37 -11.35 18.68 6.53
N MET A 38 -10.01 18.66 6.61
CA MET A 38 -9.25 17.43 6.50
C MET A 38 -9.35 16.62 7.80
N LYS A 39 -9.51 15.30 7.66
CA LYS A 39 -9.50 14.40 8.80
C LYS A 39 -8.06 14.21 9.29
N ASP A 40 -7.91 14.13 10.59
CA ASP A 40 -6.66 13.79 11.23
C ASP A 40 -6.18 12.40 10.81
N VAL A 41 -4.87 12.24 10.70
CA VAL A 41 -4.22 10.96 10.38
C VAL A 41 -2.95 10.78 11.21
N TYR A 42 -2.49 9.55 11.28
CA TYR A 42 -1.22 9.21 11.92
C TYR A 42 -0.36 8.44 10.93
N TRP A 43 0.90 8.83 10.82
CA TRP A 43 1.86 8.25 9.89
C TRP A 43 2.95 7.53 10.67
N ALA A 44 3.32 6.34 10.22
CA ALA A 44 4.47 5.61 10.74
C ALA A 44 5.30 5.09 9.57
N SER A 45 6.50 5.63 9.39
CA SER A 45 7.31 5.38 8.19
C SER A 45 8.63 4.74 8.58
N SER A 46 8.91 3.55 8.05
CA SER A 46 10.23 2.91 8.14
C SER A 46 10.92 3.02 6.78
N ARG A 47 11.68 4.10 6.61
CA ARG A 47 12.36 4.39 5.33
C ARG A 47 13.37 3.33 4.96
N ASP A 48 14.18 2.88 5.92
CA ASP A 48 15.22 1.87 5.69
C ASP A 48 14.64 0.47 5.44
N GLN A 49 13.39 0.21 5.86
CA GLN A 49 12.70 -1.06 5.64
C GLN A 49 11.68 -1.01 4.50
N GLY A 50 11.51 0.15 3.86
CA GLY A 50 10.70 0.27 2.66
C GLY A 50 9.19 0.19 2.86
N PHE A 51 8.67 0.57 4.04
CA PHE A 51 7.22 0.61 4.29
C PHE A 51 6.77 1.86 5.02
N GLU A 52 5.50 2.20 4.82
CA GLU A 52 4.81 3.29 5.51
C GLU A 52 3.37 2.90 5.82
N LEU A 53 2.92 3.30 7.00
CA LEU A 53 1.60 3.01 7.54
C LEU A 53 0.85 4.33 7.71
N ARG A 54 -0.42 4.34 7.32
CA ARG A 54 -1.37 5.40 7.61
C ARG A 54 -2.48 4.84 8.50
N PHE A 55 -2.76 5.56 9.57
CA PHE A 55 -3.92 5.36 10.40
C PHE A 55 -4.88 6.52 10.22
N ASN A 56 -6.17 6.23 10.17
CA ASN A 56 -7.24 7.23 10.08
C ASN A 56 -7.46 7.97 11.42
N GLU A 57 -8.47 8.82 11.48
CA GLU A 57 -8.82 9.63 12.66
C GLU A 57 -9.18 8.79 13.89
N GLU A 58 -9.65 7.55 13.68
CA GLU A 58 -9.98 6.58 14.72
C GLU A 58 -8.77 5.74 15.14
N GLN A 59 -7.57 6.08 14.63
CA GLN A 59 -6.32 5.35 14.82
C GLN A 59 -6.39 3.91 14.30
N ILE A 60 -7.16 3.68 13.23
CA ILE A 60 -7.26 2.39 12.55
C ILE A 60 -6.34 2.40 11.34
N LEU A 61 -5.52 1.36 11.16
CA LEU A 61 -4.64 1.20 10.01
C LEU A 61 -5.48 1.04 8.74
N ASP A 62 -5.58 2.10 7.95
CA ASP A 62 -6.42 2.14 6.76
C ASP A 62 -5.60 2.04 5.46
N VAL A 63 -4.30 2.39 5.49
CA VAL A 63 -3.42 2.26 4.33
C VAL A 63 -2.04 1.73 4.72
N VAL A 64 -1.52 0.80 3.92
CA VAL A 64 -0.13 0.33 3.97
C VAL A 64 0.53 0.56 2.62
N PHE A 65 1.68 1.20 2.64
CA PHE A 65 2.53 1.42 1.47
C PHE A 65 3.77 0.56 1.56
N LEU A 66 4.07 -0.19 0.49
CA LEU A 66 5.22 -1.06 0.37
C LEU A 66 6.02 -0.68 -0.87
N TYR A 67 7.25 -0.26 -0.68
CA TYR A 67 8.15 0.18 -1.75
C TYR A 67 8.94 -1.03 -2.26
N ILE A 68 8.57 -1.56 -3.43
CA ILE A 68 9.19 -2.78 -4.01
C ILE A 68 10.53 -2.44 -4.67
N VAL A 69 10.65 -1.21 -5.16
CA VAL A 69 11.90 -0.59 -5.61
C VAL A 69 12.15 0.69 -4.80
N GLU A 70 13.41 1.03 -4.62
CA GLU A 70 13.80 2.25 -3.89
C GLU A 70 13.21 3.50 -4.56
N SER A 71 12.49 4.31 -3.78
CA SER A 71 11.88 5.56 -4.27
C SER A 71 11.45 6.45 -3.11
N SER A 72 11.34 7.77 -3.34
CA SER A 72 10.87 8.74 -2.34
C SER A 72 11.62 8.71 -1.01
N GLY A 73 12.88 8.28 -1.01
CA GLY A 73 13.70 8.12 0.19
C GLY A 73 13.37 6.88 1.03
N PHE A 74 12.62 5.92 0.48
CA PHE A 74 12.41 4.59 1.05
C PHE A 74 13.27 3.57 0.32
N SER A 75 13.92 2.69 1.08
CA SER A 75 14.57 1.47 0.57
C SER A 75 13.54 0.48 0.02
N SER A 76 14.00 -0.55 -0.68
CA SER A 76 13.12 -1.66 -1.08
C SER A 76 12.75 -2.51 0.13
N VAL A 77 11.47 -2.83 0.29
CA VAL A 77 11.00 -3.79 1.30
C VAL A 77 11.53 -5.19 1.03
N ASP A 78 11.79 -5.95 2.10
CA ASP A 78 12.10 -7.38 2.00
C ASP A 78 10.88 -8.14 1.45
N LYS A 79 10.99 -8.59 0.21
CA LYS A 79 9.92 -9.30 -0.51
C LYS A 79 9.53 -10.62 0.15
N SER A 80 10.42 -11.22 0.94
CA SER A 80 10.11 -12.45 1.69
C SER A 80 9.11 -12.20 2.84
N GLN A 81 8.91 -10.93 3.19
CA GLN A 81 8.06 -10.49 4.29
C GLN A 81 6.70 -10.00 3.82
N LEU A 82 6.32 -10.22 2.57
CA LEU A 82 5.06 -9.74 2.01
C LEU A 82 4.03 -10.87 1.90
N ASP A 83 2.81 -10.57 2.33
CA ASP A 83 1.63 -11.45 2.25
C ASP A 83 0.69 -11.11 1.08
N ALA A 84 1.04 -10.10 0.28
CA ALA A 84 0.38 -9.79 -0.99
C ALA A 84 1.11 -10.48 -2.16
N PRO A 85 0.39 -10.97 -3.19
CA PRO A 85 0.99 -11.46 -4.43
C PRO A 85 1.91 -10.41 -5.06
N LEU A 86 3.08 -10.81 -5.55
CA LEU A 86 3.98 -9.91 -6.27
C LEU A 86 3.96 -10.27 -7.75
N PHE A 87 3.50 -9.33 -8.57
CA PHE A 87 3.47 -9.48 -10.02
C PHE A 87 4.69 -8.83 -10.64
N SER A 88 5.35 -9.52 -11.57
CA SER A 88 6.48 -8.99 -12.32
C SER A 88 6.07 -7.92 -13.33
N SER A 89 4.80 -7.92 -13.76
CA SER A 89 4.27 -6.98 -14.75
C SER A 89 2.77 -6.75 -14.60
N TYR A 90 2.28 -5.64 -15.18
CA TYR A 90 0.85 -5.34 -15.29
C TYR A 90 0.06 -6.50 -15.94
N ARG A 91 0.62 -7.10 -17.00
CA ARG A 91 -0.04 -8.18 -17.73
C ARG A 91 -0.26 -9.41 -16.85
N GLU A 92 0.74 -9.76 -16.05
CA GLU A 92 0.64 -10.88 -15.11
C GLU A 92 -0.42 -10.62 -14.03
N ALA A 93 -0.40 -9.42 -13.43
CA ALA A 93 -1.40 -9.03 -12.44
C ALA A 93 -2.83 -9.12 -12.99
N LYS A 94 -3.04 -8.56 -14.20
CA LYS A 94 -4.33 -8.61 -14.89
C LYS A 94 -4.79 -10.04 -15.16
N GLN A 95 -3.89 -10.90 -15.64
CA GLN A 95 -4.21 -12.31 -15.89
C GLN A 95 -4.58 -13.06 -14.61
N SER A 96 -3.89 -12.80 -13.50
CA SER A 96 -4.24 -13.38 -12.19
C SER A 96 -5.64 -12.96 -11.76
N PHE A 97 -5.96 -11.67 -11.84
CA PHE A 97 -7.28 -11.16 -11.46
C PHE A 97 -8.40 -11.73 -12.33
N GLU A 98 -8.19 -11.82 -13.64
CA GLU A 98 -9.15 -12.43 -14.56
C GLU A 98 -9.35 -13.93 -14.27
N ALA A 99 -8.28 -14.66 -13.96
CA ALA A 99 -8.34 -16.10 -13.65
C ALA A 99 -9.05 -16.38 -12.32
N GLU A 100 -8.86 -15.51 -11.32
CA GLU A 100 -9.44 -15.64 -9.98
C GLU A 100 -10.82 -14.98 -9.85
N GLY A 101 -11.27 -14.26 -10.87
CA GLY A 101 -12.54 -13.52 -10.84
C GLY A 101 -12.52 -12.30 -9.90
N VAL A 102 -11.33 -11.71 -9.67
CA VAL A 102 -11.16 -10.51 -8.85
C VAL A 102 -11.63 -9.30 -9.65
N GLU A 103 -12.52 -8.50 -9.06
CA GLU A 103 -12.90 -7.21 -9.63
C GLU A 103 -11.70 -6.25 -9.58
N TYR A 104 -11.46 -5.51 -10.66
CA TYR A 104 -10.35 -4.57 -10.70
C TYR A 104 -10.65 -3.30 -11.47
N VAL A 105 -9.95 -2.23 -11.09
CA VAL A 105 -9.82 -0.98 -11.85
C VAL A 105 -8.36 -0.83 -12.28
N SER A 106 -8.11 -0.17 -13.41
CA SER A 106 -6.76 -0.07 -13.98
C SER A 106 -6.55 1.25 -14.69
N SER A 107 -5.31 1.51 -15.09
CA SER A 107 -4.95 2.72 -15.83
C SER A 107 -5.86 2.94 -17.05
N PRO A 108 -6.27 4.19 -17.32
CA PRO A 108 -7.36 4.47 -18.28
C PRO A 108 -6.95 4.29 -19.75
N SER A 109 -5.67 4.15 -20.05
CA SER A 109 -5.18 4.13 -21.43
C SER A 109 -4.73 2.74 -21.88
N ASN A 110 -5.21 2.36 -23.07
CA ASN A 110 -4.75 1.19 -23.82
C ASN A 110 -3.75 1.55 -24.94
N ASP A 111 -3.42 2.83 -25.11
CA ASP A 111 -2.43 3.28 -26.12
C ASP A 111 -1.01 3.11 -25.57
N PRO A 112 -0.14 2.26 -26.19
CA PRO A 112 1.23 2.05 -25.75
C PRO A 112 2.11 3.29 -25.66
N ASN A 113 1.75 4.38 -26.36
CA ASN A 113 2.51 5.63 -26.35
C ASN A 113 2.02 6.61 -25.26
N HIS A 114 0.94 6.28 -24.56
CA HIS A 114 0.40 7.12 -23.51
C HIS A 114 1.14 6.89 -22.19
N GLU A 115 1.46 7.96 -21.44
CA GLU A 115 2.23 7.88 -20.20
C GLU A 115 1.59 6.97 -19.12
N MET A 116 0.26 6.90 -19.13
CA MET A 116 -0.57 6.04 -18.27
C MET A 116 -0.75 4.60 -18.77
N PHE A 117 -0.15 4.21 -19.89
CA PHE A 117 -0.29 2.85 -20.39
C PHE A 117 0.24 1.83 -19.39
N GLN A 118 -0.64 0.96 -18.89
CA GLN A 118 -0.29 -0.13 -17.97
C GLN A 118 0.49 0.30 -16.72
N ARG A 119 0.30 1.55 -16.26
CA ARG A 119 0.99 2.11 -15.10
C ARG A 119 0.58 1.44 -13.79
N TRP A 120 -0.66 0.99 -13.69
CA TRP A 120 -1.20 0.46 -12.45
C TRP A 120 -2.46 -0.36 -12.64
N ILE A 121 -2.69 -1.28 -11.70
CA ILE A 121 -3.93 -2.04 -11.56
C ILE A 121 -4.29 -2.16 -10.07
N LYS A 122 -5.57 -2.05 -9.74
CA LYS A 122 -6.08 -2.14 -8.38
C LYS A 122 -7.14 -3.23 -8.31
N GLY A 123 -6.83 -4.30 -7.59
CA GLY A 123 -7.77 -5.37 -7.26
C GLY A 123 -8.65 -4.97 -6.08
N ILE A 124 -9.93 -5.31 -6.16
CA ILE A 124 -10.94 -5.09 -5.13
C ILE A 124 -11.28 -6.44 -4.51
N PHE A 125 -11.04 -6.54 -3.21
CA PHE A 125 -11.27 -7.74 -2.41
C PHE A 125 -12.33 -7.46 -1.34
N GLN A 126 -12.77 -8.50 -0.65
CA GLN A 126 -13.72 -8.33 0.44
C GLN A 126 -13.06 -7.58 1.62
N GLY A 127 -13.47 -6.31 1.81
CA GLY A 127 -13.01 -5.48 2.93
C GLY A 127 -11.69 -4.73 2.70
N TYR A 128 -11.03 -4.91 1.55
CA TYR A 128 -9.81 -4.18 1.23
C TYR A 128 -9.56 -4.12 -0.28
N SER A 129 -8.59 -3.30 -0.70
CA SER A 129 -8.07 -3.29 -2.05
C SER A 129 -6.55 -3.32 -2.05
N ILE A 130 -5.98 -3.82 -3.14
CA ILE A 130 -4.54 -3.78 -3.38
C ILE A 130 -4.26 -3.11 -4.71
N HIS A 131 -3.55 -1.99 -4.67
CA HIS A 131 -3.08 -1.22 -5.80
C HIS A 131 -1.63 -1.57 -6.10
N TYR A 132 -1.38 -2.02 -7.33
CA TYR A 132 -0.07 -2.34 -7.86
C TYR A 132 0.34 -1.25 -8.85
N GLU A 133 1.44 -0.57 -8.56
CA GLU A 133 2.02 0.46 -9.40
C GLU A 133 3.27 -0.08 -10.10
N PHE A 134 3.36 0.15 -11.40
CA PHE A 134 4.47 -0.28 -12.25
C PHE A 134 5.24 0.94 -12.77
N ALA A 135 6.56 0.92 -12.59
CA ALA A 135 7.50 1.87 -13.17
C ALA A 135 8.47 1.10 -14.08
N ASP A 136 8.70 1.63 -15.29
CA ASP A 136 9.55 0.98 -16.30
C ASP A 136 9.21 -0.51 -16.53
N HIS A 137 7.90 -0.80 -16.55
CA HIS A 137 7.33 -2.14 -16.71
C HIS A 137 7.61 -3.14 -15.57
N THR A 138 8.14 -2.67 -14.44
CA THR A 138 8.39 -3.49 -13.24
C THR A 138 7.56 -3.02 -12.07
N LEU A 139 7.19 -3.93 -11.18
CA LEU A 139 6.44 -3.57 -9.98
C LEU A 139 7.28 -2.68 -9.07
N ALA A 140 6.79 -1.47 -8.84
CA ALA A 140 7.50 -0.43 -8.09
C ALA A 140 6.93 -0.25 -6.68
N LYS A 141 5.61 -0.28 -6.55
CA LYS A 141 4.93 -0.04 -5.28
C LYS A 141 3.66 -0.87 -5.15
N VAL A 142 3.42 -1.38 -3.95
CA VAL A 142 2.16 -2.01 -3.56
C VAL A 142 1.51 -1.15 -2.49
N THR A 143 0.24 -0.83 -2.66
CA THR A 143 -0.54 -0.08 -1.67
C THR A 143 -1.78 -0.88 -1.31
N MET A 144 -1.93 -1.22 -0.04
CA MET A 144 -3.09 -1.92 0.48
C MET A 144 -3.98 -0.93 1.23
N THR A 145 -5.28 -0.99 1.00
CA THR A 145 -6.23 -0.03 1.58
C THR A 145 -7.45 -0.75 2.11
N LEU A 146 -7.80 -0.49 3.36
CA LEU A 146 -9.05 -0.95 3.97
C LEU A 146 -10.25 -0.32 3.23
N ILE A 147 -11.25 -1.13 2.91
CA ILE A 147 -12.53 -0.67 2.37
C ILE A 147 -13.57 -0.82 3.47
N ALA A 148 -14.12 0.31 3.91
CA ALA A 148 -15.20 0.39 4.90
C ALA A 148 -16.58 0.22 4.23
#